data_AF-A0A6L3EJQ7-F1
#
_entry.id   AF-A0A6L3EJQ7-F1
#
_cell.length_a   1.000
_cell.length_b   1.000
_cell.length_c   1.000
_cell.angle_alpha   90.00
_cell.angle_beta   90.00
_cell.angle_gamma   90.00
#
_symmetry.space_group_name_H-M   'P 1'
#
loop_
_entity.id
_entity.type
_entity.pdbx_description
1 polymer ?
#
loop_
_entity_poly.entity_id
_entity_poly.type
_entity_poly.pdbx_seq_one_letter_code
_entity_poly.pdbx_strand_id
1 'polypeptide(L)'
;MSARKMKLVLCWHMHQPWYRESQGGNYQLPWVYLHAIKDYVDMAASLEANPAMRAVVNFTPVLLEQIDDYARKLDGWLESGTSMSEPLLDLLGGVEQVPCDADDRARLLRACTRANAHTMIDVHPVYRELLDYTQADGGAPRYELLSYLGPQYFLDLLT
;
A
#
# COMPACT_ATOMS: atom_id res chain seq x y z
N MET A 1 -0.10 -48.30 -13.91
CA MET A 1 -0.91 -47.91 -12.74
C MET A 1 -1.12 -46.41 -12.80
N SER A 2 -2.38 -45.94 -12.80
CA SER A 2 -2.66 -44.50 -12.74
C SER A 2 -2.26 -43.99 -11.35
N ALA A 3 -1.43 -42.96 -11.29
CA ALA A 3 -0.99 -42.37 -10.02
C ALA A 3 -2.21 -41.87 -9.23
N ARG A 4 -2.27 -42.22 -7.93
CA ARG A 4 -3.37 -41.83 -7.06
C ARG A 4 -3.36 -40.30 -6.89
N LYS A 5 -4.42 -39.64 -7.36
CA LYS A 5 -4.55 -38.17 -7.24
C LYS A 5 -4.82 -37.76 -5.79
N MET A 6 -4.13 -36.73 -5.32
CA MET A 6 -4.41 -36.08 -4.04
C MET A 6 -5.61 -35.14 -4.20
N LYS A 7 -6.56 -35.20 -3.25
CA LYS A 7 -7.61 -34.17 -3.14
C LYS A 7 -7.03 -33.00 -2.36
N LEU A 8 -6.97 -31.83 -2.98
CA LEU A 8 -6.43 -30.60 -2.42
C LEU A 8 -7.51 -29.51 -2.45
N VAL A 9 -7.60 -28.72 -1.39
CA VAL A 9 -8.38 -27.48 -1.35
C VAL A 9 -7.46 -26.39 -0.80
N LEU A 10 -7.33 -25.29 -1.53
CA LEU A 10 -6.65 -24.08 -1.06
C LEU A 10 -7.68 -23.20 -0.37
N CYS A 11 -7.38 -22.77 0.87
CA CYS A 11 -8.22 -21.87 1.63
C CYS A 11 -7.45 -20.58 1.92
N TRP A 12 -7.93 -19.46 1.38
CA TRP A 12 -7.39 -18.13 1.64
C TRP A 12 -8.31 -17.38 2.57
N HIS A 13 -7.76 -16.90 3.68
CA HIS A 13 -8.44 -16.06 4.64
C HIS A 13 -7.80 -14.67 4.62
N MET A 14 -8.53 -13.72 4.07
CA MET A 14 -8.10 -12.32 3.94
C MET A 14 -8.68 -11.51 5.09
N HIS A 15 -7.80 -10.90 5.86
CA HIS A 15 -8.15 -10.11 7.02
C HIS A 15 -7.27 -8.88 7.11
N GLN A 16 -7.89 -7.73 7.35
CA GLN A 16 -7.23 -6.54 7.87
C GLN A 16 -8.03 -6.01 9.06
N PRO A 17 -7.37 -5.49 10.12
CA PRO A 17 -7.99 -4.67 11.13
C PRO A 17 -8.72 -3.46 10.53
N TRP A 18 -9.57 -2.84 11.34
CA TRP A 18 -10.13 -1.53 11.01
C TRP A 18 -9.05 -0.45 11.21
N TYR A 19 -8.67 0.23 10.13
CA TYR A 19 -7.60 1.24 10.15
C TYR A 19 -8.08 2.69 10.12
N ARG A 20 -9.38 2.94 10.00
CA ARG A 20 -9.93 4.30 9.88
C ARG A 20 -10.28 4.89 11.24
N GLU A 21 -9.93 6.15 11.47
CA GLU A 21 -10.32 6.86 12.68
C GLU A 21 -11.79 7.30 12.61
N SER A 22 -12.68 6.66 13.36
CA SER A 22 -14.13 6.95 13.38
C SER A 22 -14.80 6.90 11.98
N GLN A 23 -16.09 7.25 11.88
CA GLN A 23 -16.80 7.27 10.58
C GLN A 23 -16.44 8.47 9.67
N GLY A 24 -15.58 9.39 10.11
CA GLY A 24 -15.21 10.60 9.36
C GLY A 24 -13.72 10.81 9.12
N GLY A 25 -12.83 10.12 9.84
CA GLY A 25 -11.40 10.41 9.83
C GLY A 25 -10.62 9.68 8.74
N ASN A 26 -9.31 9.92 8.77
CA ASN A 26 -8.36 9.35 7.84
C ASN A 26 -8.04 7.89 8.18
N TYR A 27 -7.62 7.14 7.16
CA TYR A 27 -6.91 5.88 7.35
C TYR A 27 -5.57 6.15 8.05
N GLN A 28 -5.30 5.39 9.10
CA GLN A 28 -4.08 5.53 9.91
C GLN A 28 -2.91 4.75 9.31
N LEU A 29 -3.22 3.69 8.57
CA LEU A 29 -2.24 2.86 7.88
C LEU A 29 -2.75 2.50 6.47
N PRO A 30 -1.86 2.47 5.47
CA PRO A 30 -2.20 2.25 4.07
C PRO A 30 -2.47 0.76 3.72
N TRP A 31 -2.58 -0.11 4.73
CA TRP A 31 -2.48 -1.56 4.51
C TRP A 31 -3.60 -2.14 3.67
N VAL A 32 -4.83 -1.65 3.79
CA VAL A 32 -5.94 -2.19 3.00
C VAL A 32 -5.68 -2.02 1.51
N TYR A 33 -5.35 -0.81 1.05
CA TYR A 33 -5.12 -0.59 -0.38
C TYR A 33 -3.80 -1.23 -0.84
N LEU A 34 -2.73 -1.19 -0.04
CA LEU A 34 -1.45 -1.81 -0.41
C LEU A 34 -1.58 -3.33 -0.57
N HIS A 35 -2.30 -4.00 0.33
CA HIS A 35 -2.59 -5.43 0.16
C HIS A 35 -3.57 -5.68 -0.98
N ALA A 36 -4.49 -4.77 -1.27
CA ALA A 36 -5.39 -4.89 -2.41
C ALA A 36 -4.63 -4.90 -3.74
N ILE A 37 -3.78 -3.90 -3.99
CA ILE A 37 -3.04 -3.74 -5.26
C ILE A 37 -1.91 -4.76 -5.44
N LYS A 38 -1.49 -5.42 -4.36
CA LYS A 38 -0.46 -6.45 -4.37
C LYS A 38 -1.07 -7.84 -4.25
N ASP A 39 -1.48 -8.24 -3.05
CA ASP A 39 -1.80 -9.63 -2.75
C ASP A 39 -3.18 -10.07 -3.25
N TYR A 40 -4.21 -9.22 -3.11
CA TYR A 40 -5.58 -9.62 -3.44
C TYR A 40 -5.81 -9.68 -4.95
N VAL A 41 -5.24 -8.74 -5.70
CA VAL A 41 -5.28 -8.75 -7.17
C VAL A 41 -4.46 -9.92 -7.73
N ASP A 42 -3.25 -10.18 -7.22
CA ASP A 42 -2.44 -11.33 -7.66
C ASP A 42 -3.15 -12.68 -7.43
N MET A 43 -3.86 -12.80 -6.32
CA MET A 43 -4.69 -13.95 -5.99
C MET A 43 -5.82 -14.12 -7.02
N ALA A 44 -6.56 -13.06 -7.31
CA ALA A 44 -7.65 -13.08 -8.29
C ALA A 44 -7.13 -13.43 -9.70
N ALA A 45 -6.06 -12.77 -10.14
CA ALA A 45 -5.41 -13.02 -11.44
C ALA A 45 -4.95 -14.48 -11.59
N SER A 46 -4.42 -15.08 -10.51
CA SER A 46 -4.01 -16.49 -10.51
C SER A 46 -5.19 -17.46 -10.74
N LEU A 47 -6.37 -17.17 -10.19
CA LEU A 47 -7.58 -17.95 -10.40
C LEU A 47 -8.15 -17.77 -11.81
N GLU A 48 -8.15 -16.53 -12.32
CA GLU A 48 -8.61 -16.21 -13.68
C GLU A 48 -7.74 -16.89 -14.74
N ALA A 49 -6.42 -16.88 -14.56
CA ALA A 49 -5.47 -17.56 -15.42
C ALA A 49 -5.59 -19.10 -15.40
N ASN A 50 -6.22 -19.66 -14.36
CA ASN A 50 -6.38 -21.10 -14.19
C ASN A 50 -7.85 -21.49 -13.92
N PRO A 51 -8.76 -21.46 -14.93
CA PRO A 51 -10.20 -21.65 -14.71
C PRO A 51 -10.61 -23.02 -14.15
N ALA A 52 -9.73 -24.02 -14.24
CA ALA A 52 -9.93 -25.34 -13.66
C ALA A 52 -9.59 -25.41 -12.16
N MET A 53 -8.83 -24.43 -11.63
CA MET A 53 -8.48 -24.34 -10.22
C MET A 53 -9.74 -24.12 -9.38
N ARG A 54 -9.72 -24.65 -8.16
CA ARG A 54 -10.78 -24.48 -7.16
C ARG A 54 -10.11 -24.09 -5.84
N ALA A 55 -10.57 -22.99 -5.27
CA ALA A 55 -10.12 -22.48 -3.98
C ALA A 55 -11.32 -21.93 -3.21
N VAL A 56 -11.18 -21.86 -1.89
CA VAL A 56 -12.11 -21.15 -1.01
C VAL A 56 -11.45 -19.83 -0.64
N VAL A 57 -12.12 -18.72 -0.93
CA VAL A 57 -11.67 -17.39 -0.55
C VAL A 57 -12.66 -16.82 0.46
N ASN A 58 -12.14 -16.45 1.62
CA ASN A 58 -12.90 -15.80 2.67
C ASN A 58 -12.31 -14.42 2.92
N PHE A 59 -13.15 -13.39 2.84
CA PHE A 59 -12.83 -12.04 3.32
C PHE A 59 -13.60 -11.77 4.60
N THR A 60 -12.97 -11.12 5.57
CA THR A 60 -13.72 -10.64 6.74
C THR A 60 -14.63 -9.46 6.37
N PRO A 61 -15.81 -9.31 7.01
CA PRO A 61 -16.73 -8.20 6.69
C PRO A 61 -16.07 -6.83 6.81
N VAL A 62 -15.26 -6.62 7.86
CA VAL A 62 -14.50 -5.40 8.13
C VAL A 62 -13.50 -5.06 7.00
N LEU A 63 -12.92 -6.08 6.36
CA LEU A 63 -12.04 -5.86 5.21
C LEU A 63 -12.85 -5.43 3.98
N LEU A 64 -13.97 -6.10 3.70
CA LEU A 64 -14.84 -5.74 2.57
C LEU A 64 -15.38 -4.31 2.69
N GLU A 65 -15.79 -3.89 3.89
CA GLU A 65 -16.25 -2.52 4.14
C GLU A 65 -15.17 -1.48 3.83
N GLN A 66 -13.93 -1.73 4.21
CA GLN A 66 -12.81 -0.82 3.93
C GLN A 66 -12.45 -0.81 2.44
N ILE A 67 -12.43 -1.96 1.76
CA ILE A 67 -12.18 -2.03 0.31
C ILE A 67 -13.26 -1.24 -0.46
N ASP A 68 -14.54 -1.42 -0.11
CA ASP A 68 -15.65 -0.69 -0.71
C ASP A 68 -15.54 0.83 -0.45
N ASP A 69 -15.12 1.23 0.74
CA ASP A 69 -14.87 2.64 1.06
C ASP A 69 -13.72 3.22 0.23
N TYR A 70 -12.60 2.50 0.08
CA TYR A 70 -11.50 2.89 -0.80
C TYR A 70 -11.96 3.05 -2.25
N ALA A 71 -12.76 2.11 -2.77
CA ALA A 71 -13.28 2.18 -4.13
C ALA A 71 -14.13 3.45 -4.34
N ARG A 72 -15.11 3.69 -3.47
CA ARG A 72 -15.97 4.89 -3.53
C ARG A 72 -15.18 6.20 -3.47
N LYS A 73 -14.14 6.24 -2.63
CA LYS A 73 -13.30 7.43 -2.46
C LYS A 73 -12.38 7.66 -3.64
N LEU A 74 -11.82 6.60 -4.21
CA LEU A 74 -11.03 6.69 -5.43
C LEU A 74 -11.88 7.17 -6.60
N ASP A 75 -13.11 6.67 -6.74
CA ASP A 75 -14.06 7.15 -7.75
C ASP A 75 -14.36 8.65 -7.57
N GLY A 76 -14.65 9.09 -6.33
CA GLY A 76 -14.87 10.51 -6.03
C GLY A 76 -13.67 11.39 -6.36
N TRP A 77 -12.45 10.91 -6.08
CA TRP A 77 -11.22 11.58 -6.47
C TRP A 77 -11.05 11.65 -7.99
N LEU A 78 -11.28 10.55 -8.72
CA LEU A 78 -11.21 10.52 -10.19
C LEU A 78 -12.22 11.47 -10.84
N GLU A 79 -13.41 11.60 -10.26
CA GLU A 79 -14.48 12.46 -10.80
C GLU A 79 -14.28 13.95 -10.49
N SER A 80 -13.79 14.27 -9.30
CA SER A 80 -13.87 15.65 -8.76
C SER A 80 -12.66 16.12 -7.98
N GLY A 81 -11.63 15.29 -7.83
CA GLY A 81 -10.42 15.61 -7.07
C GLY A 81 -10.64 15.65 -5.56
N THR A 82 -11.72 15.05 -5.04
CA THR A 82 -11.97 15.00 -3.59
C THR A 82 -10.97 14.12 -2.86
N SER A 83 -10.71 14.42 -1.59
CA SER A 83 -9.85 13.61 -0.73
C SER A 83 -10.32 12.16 -0.62
N MET A 84 -9.34 11.25 -0.65
CA MET A 84 -9.48 9.82 -0.40
C MET A 84 -9.39 9.47 1.09
N SER A 85 -9.21 10.47 1.96
CA SER A 85 -9.01 10.31 3.40
C SER A 85 -7.92 9.28 3.72
N GLU A 86 -6.90 9.20 2.87
CA GLU A 86 -5.74 8.33 2.98
C GLU A 86 -4.53 9.23 2.68
N PRO A 87 -3.69 9.55 3.69
CA PRO A 87 -2.68 10.59 3.54
C PRO A 87 -1.67 10.35 2.41
N LEU A 88 -1.26 9.11 2.15
CA LEU A 88 -0.30 8.82 1.09
C LEU A 88 -0.96 8.93 -0.29
N LEU A 89 -2.19 8.45 -0.44
CA LEU A 89 -2.92 8.61 -1.70
C LEU A 89 -3.29 10.07 -1.95
N ASP A 90 -3.67 10.84 -0.92
CA ASP A 90 -3.99 12.26 -1.08
C ASP A 90 -2.76 13.09 -1.51
N LEU A 91 -1.57 12.74 -1.02
CA LEU A 91 -0.30 13.29 -1.51
C LEU A 91 -0.03 12.88 -2.97
N LEU A 92 -0.13 11.58 -3.29
CA LEU A 92 0.14 11.07 -4.64
C LEU A 92 -0.85 11.62 -5.67
N GLY A 93 -2.12 11.74 -5.29
CA GLY A 93 -3.21 12.25 -6.12
C GLY A 93 -3.28 13.78 -6.18
N GLY A 94 -2.35 14.49 -5.53
CA GLY A 94 -2.25 15.96 -5.55
C GLY A 94 -3.37 16.69 -4.79
N VAL A 95 -4.15 15.98 -3.97
CA VAL A 95 -5.14 16.58 -3.06
C VAL A 95 -4.42 17.35 -1.96
N GLU A 96 -3.40 16.72 -1.37
CA GLU A 96 -2.48 17.33 -0.43
C GLU A 96 -1.16 17.66 -1.11
N GLN A 97 -0.52 18.74 -0.67
CA GLN A 97 0.81 19.12 -1.15
C GLN A 97 1.88 18.45 -0.31
N VAL A 98 2.99 18.06 -0.94
CA VAL A 98 4.16 17.53 -0.22
C VAL A 98 4.58 18.53 0.87
N PRO A 99 4.75 18.10 2.13
CA PRO A 99 5.15 18.99 3.22
C PRO A 99 6.46 19.72 2.91
N CYS A 100 6.65 20.91 3.51
CA CYS A 100 7.88 21.69 3.35
C CYS A 100 8.85 21.51 4.52
N ASP A 101 8.36 21.10 5.69
CA ASP A 101 9.19 20.88 6.87
C ASP A 101 9.83 19.49 6.86
N ALA A 102 11.01 19.40 7.48
CA ALA A 102 11.79 18.17 7.50
C ALA A 102 11.15 17.07 8.37
N ASP A 103 10.35 17.43 9.38
CA ASP A 103 9.74 16.47 10.30
C ASP A 103 8.62 15.68 9.63
N ASP A 104 7.73 16.35 8.90
CA ASP A 104 6.65 15.69 8.17
C ASP A 104 7.19 14.95 6.93
N ARG A 105 8.22 15.48 6.25
CA ARG A 105 8.98 14.72 5.23
C ARG A 105 9.61 13.45 5.81
N ALA A 106 10.15 13.51 7.02
CA ALA A 106 10.69 12.34 7.69
C ALA A 106 9.58 11.34 8.08
N ARG A 107 8.37 11.81 8.42
CA ARG A 107 7.20 10.95 8.65
C ARG A 107 6.76 10.25 7.37
N LEU A 108 6.73 10.96 6.25
CA LEU A 108 6.43 10.40 4.93
C LEU A 108 7.44 9.31 4.56
N LEU A 109 8.75 9.60 4.66
CA LEU A 109 9.80 8.61 4.40
C LEU A 109 9.62 7.36 5.28
N ARG A 110 9.34 7.55 6.57
CA ARG A 110 9.07 6.43 7.48
C ARG A 110 7.83 5.65 7.10
N ALA A 111 6.79 6.27 6.53
CA ALA A 111 5.60 5.56 6.07
C ALA A 111 5.93 4.66 4.87
N CYS A 112 6.71 5.17 3.91
CA CYS A 112 7.20 4.46 2.72
C CYS A 112 8.12 3.26 3.04
N THR A 113 8.69 3.19 4.24
CA THR A 113 9.55 2.08 4.67
C THR A 113 8.90 1.10 5.64
N ARG A 114 7.58 1.19 5.88
CA ARG A 114 6.86 0.23 6.76
C ARG A 114 6.56 -1.11 6.07
N ALA A 115 7.53 -1.68 5.36
CA ALA A 115 7.41 -2.98 4.73
C ALA A 115 8.60 -3.88 5.08
N ASN A 116 8.48 -5.17 4.81
CA ASN A 116 9.62 -6.08 4.84
C ASN A 116 10.62 -5.68 3.74
N ALA A 117 11.74 -5.07 4.15
CA ALA A 117 12.71 -4.53 3.21
C ALA A 117 13.23 -5.59 2.23
N HIS A 118 13.64 -6.75 2.73
CA HIS A 118 14.27 -7.80 1.93
C HIS A 118 13.38 -8.29 0.78
N THR A 119 12.07 -8.40 0.98
CA THR A 119 11.15 -8.96 -0.02
C THR A 119 10.33 -7.92 -0.77
N MET A 120 10.23 -6.68 -0.27
CA MET A 120 9.34 -5.65 -0.84
C MET A 120 10.05 -4.36 -1.23
N ILE A 121 11.27 -4.10 -0.75
CA ILE A 121 12.01 -2.86 -1.02
C ILE A 121 13.30 -3.19 -1.78
N ASP A 122 14.14 -4.05 -1.22
CA ASP A 122 15.49 -4.35 -1.72
C ASP A 122 15.48 -5.06 -3.09
N VAL A 123 14.33 -5.65 -3.43
CA VAL A 123 14.06 -6.27 -4.74
C VAL A 123 13.87 -5.23 -5.86
N HIS A 124 13.67 -3.96 -5.52
CA HIS A 124 13.50 -2.84 -6.44
C HIS A 124 14.71 -1.88 -6.34
N PRO A 125 15.74 -2.02 -7.20
CA PRO A 125 17.00 -1.29 -7.05
C PRO A 125 16.86 0.23 -7.03
N VAL A 126 15.98 0.78 -7.90
CA VAL A 126 15.76 2.22 -8.01
C VAL A 126 15.06 2.77 -6.76
N TYR A 127 14.05 2.06 -6.25
CA TYR A 127 13.34 2.46 -5.04
C TYR A 127 14.26 2.39 -3.81
N ARG A 128 15.09 1.34 -3.71
CA ARG A 128 16.13 1.25 -2.68
C ARG A 128 17.12 2.42 -2.75
N GLU A 129 17.56 2.81 -3.94
CA GLU A 129 18.50 3.93 -4.12
C GLU A 129 17.91 5.26 -3.60
N LEU A 130 16.62 5.51 -3.81
CA LEU A 130 15.93 6.65 -3.22
C LEU A 130 16.02 6.60 -1.69
N LEU A 131 15.68 5.47 -1.07
CA LEU A 131 15.72 5.34 0.39
C LEU A 131 17.14 5.51 0.94
N ASP A 132 18.14 4.87 0.34
CA ASP A 132 19.55 4.96 0.74
C ASP A 132 20.09 6.39 0.69
N TYR A 133 19.58 7.21 -0.24
CA TYR A 133 19.96 8.61 -0.36
C TYR A 133 19.52 9.44 0.86
N THR A 134 18.35 9.15 1.42
CA THR A 134 17.73 9.91 2.52
C THR A 134 17.81 9.25 3.89
N GLN A 135 18.34 8.03 3.98
CA GLN A 135 18.48 7.28 5.22
C GLN A 135 19.95 7.09 5.62
N ALA A 136 20.25 7.30 6.89
CA ALA A 136 21.51 6.92 7.51
C ALA A 136 21.53 5.42 7.83
N ASP A 137 22.71 4.92 8.19
CA ASP A 137 22.86 3.55 8.69
C ASP A 137 21.86 3.29 9.82
N GLY A 138 21.08 2.21 9.70
CA GLY A 138 20.00 1.90 10.64
C GLY A 138 18.63 2.54 10.33
N GLY A 139 18.48 3.18 9.16
CA GLY A 139 17.17 3.64 8.66
C GLY A 139 16.70 4.99 9.21
N ALA A 140 17.56 5.72 9.92
CA ALA A 140 17.23 7.04 10.44
C ALA A 140 17.22 8.09 9.31
N PRO A 141 16.19 8.96 9.21
CA PRO A 141 16.16 10.00 8.17
C PRO A 141 17.32 10.99 8.33
N ARG A 142 17.95 11.36 7.22
CA ARG A 142 18.96 12.43 7.14
C ARG A 142 18.28 13.78 7.04
N TYR A 143 17.88 14.33 8.18
CA TYR A 143 17.09 15.56 8.29
C TYR A 143 17.65 16.76 7.50
N GLU A 144 18.97 16.90 7.44
CA GLU A 144 19.62 17.97 6.67
C GLU A 144 19.27 17.89 5.18
N LEU A 145 19.23 16.68 4.60
CA LEU A 145 18.90 16.47 3.19
C LEU A 145 17.42 16.71 2.90
N LEU A 146 16.54 16.33 3.84
CA LEU A 146 15.10 16.44 3.65
C LEU A 146 14.65 17.89 3.41
N SER A 147 15.35 18.88 3.96
CA SER A 147 15.05 20.30 3.75
C SER A 147 15.40 20.80 2.34
N TYR A 148 16.33 20.14 1.63
CA TYR A 148 16.80 20.58 0.30
C TYR A 148 16.16 19.83 -0.86
N LEU A 149 15.53 18.69 -0.60
CA LEU A 149 14.88 17.88 -1.63
C LEU A 149 13.60 18.55 -2.14
N GLY A 150 13.37 18.46 -3.45
CA GLY A 150 12.16 18.98 -4.08
C GLY A 150 10.94 18.09 -3.81
N PRO A 151 9.70 18.60 -3.99
CA PRO A 151 8.47 17.82 -3.83
C PRO A 151 8.45 16.53 -4.65
N GLN A 152 8.98 16.57 -5.89
CA GLN A 152 8.99 15.42 -6.79
C GLN A 152 9.66 14.18 -6.17
N TYR A 153 10.76 14.38 -5.44
CA TYR A 153 11.46 13.28 -4.77
C TYR A 153 10.54 12.48 -3.84
N PHE A 154 9.65 13.18 -3.12
CA PHE A 154 8.72 12.55 -2.20
C PHE A 154 7.53 11.91 -2.91
N LEU A 155 7.13 12.43 -4.08
CA LEU A 155 6.14 11.77 -4.94
C LEU A 155 6.69 10.49 -5.55
N ASP A 156 7.97 10.47 -5.95
CA ASP A 156 8.63 9.27 -6.47
C ASP A 156 8.74 8.17 -5.39
N LEU A 157 8.82 8.54 -4.11
CA LEU A 157 8.76 7.58 -2.99
C LEU A 157 7.35 6.99 -2.75
N LEU A 158 6.31 7.54 -3.35
CA LEU A 158 4.93 7.06 -3.24
C LEU A 158 4.54 6.09 -4.38
N THR A 159 5.42 5.86 -5.36
CA THR A 159 5.19 5.06 -6.57
C THR A 159 6.08 3.84 -6.65
#